data_AF-A0A8B6DX36-F1
#
_entry.id   AF-A0A8B6DX36-F1
#
_cell.length_a   1.000
_cell.length_b   1.000
_cell.length_c   1.000
_cell.angle_alpha   90.00
_cell.angle_beta   90.00
_cell.angle_gamma   90.00
#
_symmetry.space_group_name_H-M   'P 1'
#
loop_
_entity.id
_entity.type
_entity.pdbx_description
1 polymer ?
#
loop_
_entity_poly.entity_id
_entity_poly.type
_entity_poly.pdbx_seq_one_letter_code
_entity_poly.pdbx_strand_id
1 'polypeptide(L)'
;PGLTFVTYPEAISRLPLSPLWAVLFYLMLLTVAIDSQFGFVETINASLIDEFPKVLRHRKKTLSAVLCLLKFILGIPLVMQGGIYVFQIMDWYCALLSLMIFSLIECMVIGWIYGVDRFYTDIEMMIGYKPCMMWSICWKYITPCLLVLMLTFNILTVTPVSYKAYKYPSWAVGTGWIIGLISLIPIPVCFSISLWRSEGTLKQRLKEKMRASPNWRPQLDAFKSTFDSVTLLQKKEVEDTI
;
A
#
# COMPACT_ATOMS: atom_id res chain seq x y z
N PRO A 1 21.88 2.54 1.16
CA PRO A 1 22.72 1.50 0.52
C PRO A 1 24.22 1.51 0.89
N GLY A 2 24.82 2.64 1.32
CA GLY A 2 26.26 2.69 1.63
C GLY A 2 26.69 1.74 2.76
N LEU A 3 25.82 1.50 3.74
CA LEU A 3 26.09 0.58 4.84
C LEU A 3 26.29 -0.86 4.31
N THR A 4 25.30 -1.41 3.61
CA THR A 4 25.32 -2.79 3.09
C THR A 4 26.37 -3.05 2.01
N PHE A 5 26.69 -2.06 1.18
CA PHE A 5 27.59 -2.25 0.02
C PHE A 5 29.00 -1.69 0.20
N VAL A 6 29.29 -0.99 1.31
CA VAL A 6 30.63 -0.45 1.61
C VAL A 6 31.13 -0.94 2.97
N THR A 7 30.39 -0.65 4.04
CA THR A 7 30.89 -0.93 5.40
C THR A 7 30.84 -2.42 5.75
N TYR A 8 29.82 -3.16 5.29
CA TYR A 8 29.74 -4.61 5.54
C TYR A 8 30.82 -5.41 4.80
N PRO A 9 31.07 -5.21 3.50
CA PRO A 9 32.18 -5.86 2.82
C PRO A 9 33.55 -5.53 3.45
N GLU A 10 33.74 -4.30 3.92
CA GLU A 10 34.95 -3.91 4.65
C GLU A 10 35.13 -4.71 5.94
N ALA A 11 34.06 -4.92 6.71
CA ALA A 11 34.10 -5.75 7.91
C ALA A 11 34.34 -7.24 7.59
N ILE A 12 33.68 -7.76 6.55
CA ILE A 12 33.82 -9.17 6.10
C ILE A 12 35.23 -9.46 5.59
N SER A 13 35.94 -8.47 5.05
CA SER A 13 37.33 -8.60 4.59
C SER A 13 38.31 -8.94 5.72
N ARG A 14 37.95 -8.63 6.99
CA ARG A 14 38.79 -8.85 8.17
C ARG A 14 38.57 -10.21 8.83
N LEU A 15 37.58 -10.99 8.38
CA LEU A 15 37.29 -12.31 8.94
C LEU A 15 38.15 -13.41 8.27
N PRO A 16 38.53 -14.46 9.01
CA PRO A 16 39.12 -15.66 8.40
C PRO A 16 38.09 -16.30 7.44
N LEU A 17 38.54 -16.82 6.31
CA LEU A 17 37.67 -17.34 5.22
C LEU A 17 36.74 -16.29 4.61
N SER A 18 37.21 -15.05 4.45
CA SER A 18 36.45 -13.92 3.88
C SER A 18 35.62 -14.22 2.61
N PRO A 19 36.11 -14.98 1.61
CA PRO A 19 35.33 -15.26 0.40
C PRO A 19 34.01 -16.00 0.67
N LEU A 20 33.99 -16.92 1.65
CA LEU A 20 32.79 -17.67 2.02
C LEU A 20 31.73 -16.75 2.62
N TRP A 21 32.14 -15.89 3.57
CA TRP A 21 31.26 -14.93 4.22
C TRP A 21 30.69 -13.89 3.25
N ALA A 22 31.49 -13.45 2.28
CA ALA A 22 31.02 -12.52 1.25
C ALA A 22 29.92 -13.15 0.37
N VAL A 23 30.10 -14.41 -0.08
CA VAL A 23 29.10 -15.12 -0.88
C VAL A 23 27.80 -15.30 -0.10
N LEU A 24 27.86 -15.76 1.16
CA LEU A 24 26.67 -15.92 2.00
C LEU A 24 25.93 -14.59 2.22
N PHE A 25 26.66 -13.50 2.45
CA PHE A 25 26.06 -12.18 2.66
C PHE A 25 25.33 -11.67 1.42
N TYR A 26 25.95 -11.75 0.23
CA TYR A 26 25.30 -11.32 -1.00
C TYR A 26 24.16 -12.25 -1.42
N LEU A 27 24.26 -13.56 -1.15
CA LEU A 27 23.18 -14.52 -1.40
C LEU A 27 21.96 -14.22 -0.51
N MET A 28 22.19 -13.86 0.76
CA MET A 28 21.13 -13.40 1.66
C MET A 28 20.44 -12.15 1.10
N LEU A 29 21.20 -11.11 0.72
CA LEU A 29 20.64 -9.89 0.14
C LEU A 29 19.83 -10.17 -1.14
N LEU A 30 20.33 -11.07 -1.99
CA LEU A 30 19.66 -11.48 -3.23
C LEU A 30 18.36 -12.23 -2.94
N THR A 31 18.36 -13.15 -1.98
CA THR A 31 17.15 -13.92 -1.61
C THR A 31 16.06 -13.00 -1.04
N VAL A 32 16.42 -12.08 -0.16
CA VAL A 32 15.48 -11.08 0.42
C VAL A 32 14.87 -10.20 -0.68
N ALA A 33 15.69 -9.76 -1.64
CA ALA A 33 15.21 -8.95 -2.75
C ALA A 33 14.26 -9.72 -3.68
N ILE A 34 14.59 -10.98 -4.00
CA ILE A 34 13.76 -11.82 -4.88
C ILE A 34 12.41 -12.11 -4.26
N ASP A 35 12.36 -12.49 -2.97
CA ASP A 35 11.11 -12.79 -2.27
C ASP A 35 10.15 -11.58 -2.27
N SER A 36 10.68 -10.41 -1.92
CA SER A 36 9.92 -9.15 -1.94
C SER A 36 9.37 -8.84 -3.33
N GLN A 37 10.19 -8.98 -4.39
CA GLN A 37 9.76 -8.72 -5.77
C GLN A 37 8.68 -9.71 -6.23
N PHE A 38 8.75 -10.96 -5.81
CA PHE A 38 7.73 -11.97 -6.10
C PHE A 38 6.38 -11.58 -5.51
N GLY A 39 6.37 -11.15 -4.24
CA GLY A 39 5.18 -10.61 -3.58
C GLY A 39 4.59 -9.41 -4.36
N PHE A 40 5.42 -8.43 -4.74
CA PHE A 40 4.94 -7.26 -5.49
C PHE A 40 4.35 -7.61 -6.87
N VAL A 41 4.98 -8.53 -7.62
CA VAL A 41 4.45 -8.95 -8.92
C VAL A 41 3.15 -9.72 -8.75
N GLU A 42 3.06 -10.63 -7.79
CA GLU A 42 1.85 -11.43 -7.60
C GLU A 42 0.68 -10.60 -7.09
N THR A 43 0.90 -9.60 -6.20
CA THR A 43 -0.18 -8.69 -5.77
C THR A 43 -0.76 -7.92 -6.96
N ILE A 44 0.08 -7.37 -7.84
CA ILE A 44 -0.41 -6.65 -9.04
C ILE A 44 -1.14 -7.61 -9.98
N ASN A 45 -0.60 -8.81 -10.18
CA ASN A 45 -1.18 -9.84 -11.02
C ASN A 45 -2.56 -10.28 -10.50
N ALA A 46 -2.68 -10.52 -9.20
CA ALA A 46 -3.92 -10.86 -8.52
C ALA A 46 -4.96 -9.74 -8.67
N SER A 47 -4.58 -8.50 -8.35
CA SER A 47 -5.49 -7.34 -8.48
C SER A 47 -6.03 -7.16 -9.91
N LEU A 48 -5.21 -7.38 -10.93
CA LEU A 48 -5.64 -7.28 -12.34
C LEU A 48 -6.57 -8.44 -12.74
N ILE A 49 -6.29 -9.65 -12.27
CA ILE A 49 -7.13 -10.82 -12.55
C ILE A 49 -8.49 -10.69 -11.87
N ASP A 50 -8.53 -10.13 -10.65
CA ASP A 50 -9.76 -9.91 -9.90
C ASP A 50 -10.67 -8.86 -10.55
N GLU A 51 -10.09 -7.82 -11.16
CA GLU A 51 -10.86 -6.79 -11.89
C GLU A 51 -11.41 -7.30 -13.24
N PHE A 52 -10.64 -8.10 -13.99
CA PHE A 52 -11.04 -8.60 -15.31
C PHE A 52 -11.00 -10.14 -15.43
N PRO A 53 -11.83 -10.86 -14.65
CA PRO A 53 -11.73 -12.32 -14.52
C PRO A 53 -12.05 -13.08 -15.82
N LYS A 54 -12.89 -12.50 -16.70
CA LYS A 54 -13.34 -13.13 -17.94
C LYS A 54 -12.24 -13.24 -19.02
N VAL A 55 -11.31 -12.29 -19.05
CA VAL A 55 -10.28 -12.20 -20.12
C VAL A 55 -8.91 -12.61 -19.59
N LEU A 56 -8.54 -12.16 -18.39
CA LEU A 56 -7.18 -12.30 -17.88
C LEU A 56 -6.90 -13.68 -17.26
N ARG A 57 -7.93 -14.40 -16.78
CA ARG A 57 -7.76 -15.71 -16.13
C ARG A 57 -7.14 -16.77 -17.06
N HIS A 58 -7.48 -16.75 -18.34
CA HIS A 58 -6.93 -17.68 -19.34
C HIS A 58 -5.50 -17.28 -19.80
N ARG A 59 -5.13 -16.00 -19.64
CA ARG A 59 -3.86 -15.42 -20.11
C ARG A 59 -2.91 -15.04 -18.96
N LYS A 60 -3.09 -15.57 -17.75
CA LYS A 60 -2.29 -15.24 -16.54
C LYS A 60 -0.79 -15.23 -16.81
N LYS A 61 -0.26 -16.28 -17.48
CA LYS A 61 1.17 -16.40 -17.80
C LYS A 61 1.68 -15.27 -18.70
N THR A 62 0.90 -14.92 -19.74
CA THR A 62 1.24 -13.85 -20.68
C THR A 62 1.18 -12.49 -19.98
N LEU A 63 0.21 -12.27 -19.10
CA LEU A 63 0.09 -11.04 -18.32
C LEU A 63 1.30 -10.84 -17.40
N SER A 64 1.70 -11.87 -16.65
CA SER A 64 2.90 -11.79 -15.80
C SER A 64 4.16 -11.49 -16.63
N ALA A 65 4.33 -12.13 -17.80
CA ALA A 65 5.46 -11.84 -18.68
C ALA A 65 5.48 -10.38 -19.17
N VAL A 66 4.33 -9.84 -19.58
CA VAL A 66 4.19 -8.44 -19.99
C VAL A 66 4.51 -7.50 -18.83
N LEU A 67 4.01 -7.76 -17.63
CA LEU A 67 4.32 -6.95 -16.44
C LEU A 67 5.81 -6.95 -16.11
N CYS A 68 6.48 -8.11 -16.19
CA CYS A 68 7.92 -8.21 -15.98
C CYS A 68 8.70 -7.43 -17.06
N LEU A 69 8.30 -7.51 -18.33
CA LEU A 69 8.92 -6.73 -19.41
C LEU A 69 8.72 -5.22 -19.21
N LEU A 70 7.54 -4.78 -18.80
CA LEU A 70 7.27 -3.37 -18.49
C LEU A 70 8.14 -2.89 -17.31
N LYS A 71 8.21 -3.68 -16.23
CA LYS A 71 9.09 -3.37 -15.07
C LYS A 71 10.56 -3.32 -15.48
N PHE A 72 11.00 -4.19 -16.39
CA PHE A 72 12.38 -4.18 -16.92
C PHE A 72 12.66 -2.88 -17.67
N ILE A 73 11.77 -2.45 -18.59
CA ILE A 73 11.94 -1.22 -19.36
C ILE A 73 11.97 0.01 -18.43
N LEU A 74 11.06 0.07 -17.44
CA LEU A 74 11.03 1.15 -16.44
C LEU A 74 12.24 1.14 -15.51
N GLY A 75 12.91 -0.01 -15.35
CA GLY A 75 14.12 -0.16 -14.53
C GLY A 75 15.40 0.30 -15.22
N ILE A 76 15.43 0.45 -16.56
CA ILE A 76 16.63 0.84 -17.32
C ILE A 76 17.26 2.15 -16.80
N PRO A 77 16.51 3.24 -16.53
CA PRO A 77 17.09 4.48 -16.03
C PRO A 77 17.81 4.34 -14.68
N LEU A 78 17.43 3.36 -13.85
CA LEU A 78 18.03 3.12 -12.53
C LEU A 78 19.37 2.37 -12.62
N VAL A 79 19.64 1.67 -13.72
CA VAL A 79 20.87 0.88 -13.92
C VAL A 79 21.97 1.70 -14.65
N MET A 80 21.61 2.84 -15.23
CA MET A 80 22.57 3.74 -15.89
C MET A 80 23.58 4.34 -14.88
N GLN A 81 24.66 4.95 -15.39
CA GLN A 81 25.74 5.54 -14.56
C GLN A 81 25.23 6.60 -13.56
N GLY A 82 24.17 7.33 -13.91
CA GLY A 82 23.48 8.30 -13.03
C GLY A 82 22.33 7.71 -12.21
N GLY A 83 22.10 6.40 -12.26
CA GLY A 83 20.93 5.75 -11.70
C GLY A 83 20.76 5.93 -10.20
N ILE A 84 21.86 6.07 -9.45
CA ILE A 84 21.82 6.33 -8.00
C ILE A 84 21.12 7.66 -7.66
N TYR A 85 21.26 8.68 -8.52
CA TYR A 85 20.59 9.97 -8.32
C TYR A 85 19.08 9.86 -8.56
N VAL A 86 18.70 9.17 -9.64
CA VAL A 86 17.29 8.89 -9.96
C VAL A 86 16.64 8.05 -8.85
N PHE A 87 17.33 7.00 -8.42
CA PHE A 87 16.90 6.12 -7.33
C PHE A 87 16.66 6.91 -6.04
N GLN A 88 17.57 7.82 -5.67
CA GLN A 88 17.41 8.59 -4.43
C GLN A 88 16.25 9.59 -4.49
N ILE A 89 16.05 10.29 -5.61
CA ILE A 89 14.88 11.17 -5.76
C ILE A 89 13.60 10.34 -5.61
N MET A 90 13.52 9.19 -6.28
CA MET A 90 12.35 8.32 -6.22
C MET A 90 12.11 7.80 -4.79
N ASP A 91 13.13 7.30 -4.10
CA ASP A 91 13.04 6.78 -2.73
C ASP A 91 12.59 7.87 -1.75
N TRP A 92 13.18 9.06 -1.83
CA TRP A 92 12.85 10.17 -0.93
C TRP A 92 11.40 10.63 -1.08
N TYR A 93 10.94 10.88 -2.31
CA TYR A 93 9.60 11.42 -2.54
C TYR A 93 8.50 10.35 -2.45
N CYS A 94 8.77 9.11 -2.90
CA CYS A 94 7.77 8.05 -2.90
C CYS A 94 7.56 7.44 -1.50
N ALA A 95 8.64 7.18 -0.76
CA ALA A 95 8.53 6.48 0.53
C ALA A 95 8.02 7.40 1.65
N LEU A 96 8.50 8.66 1.68
CA LEU A 96 8.16 9.57 2.77
C LEU A 96 6.79 10.24 2.60
N LEU A 97 6.45 10.70 1.40
CA LEU A 97 5.21 11.46 1.19
C LEU A 97 4.07 10.55 0.73
N SER A 98 4.27 9.81 -0.37
CA SER A 98 3.18 9.06 -1.00
C SER A 98 2.70 7.89 -0.15
N LEU A 99 3.61 7.04 0.34
CA LEU A 99 3.23 5.87 1.15
C LEU A 99 2.60 6.28 2.48
N MET A 100 3.07 7.36 3.10
CA MET A 100 2.52 7.82 4.38
C MET A 100 1.12 8.43 4.22
N ILE A 101 0.87 9.20 3.16
CA ILE A 101 -0.48 9.70 2.85
C ILE A 101 -1.41 8.54 2.51
N PHE A 102 -0.93 7.56 1.74
CA PHE A 102 -1.70 6.36 1.37
C PHE A 102 -2.13 5.57 2.61
N SER A 103 -1.21 5.28 3.53
CA SER A 103 -1.54 4.56 4.77
C SER A 103 -2.47 5.35 5.69
N LEU A 104 -2.35 6.68 5.74
CA LEU A 104 -3.26 7.53 6.49
C LEU A 104 -4.69 7.45 5.95
N ILE A 105 -4.86 7.49 4.63
CA ILE A 105 -6.17 7.35 3.98
C ILE A 105 -6.75 5.97 4.27
N GLU A 106 -5.97 4.89 4.14
CA GLU A 106 -6.43 3.53 4.44
C GLU A 106 -6.89 3.38 5.89
N CYS A 107 -6.11 3.88 6.86
CA CYS A 107 -6.51 3.87 8.27
C CYS A 107 -7.80 4.67 8.51
N MET A 108 -7.97 5.82 7.84
CA MET A 108 -9.18 6.63 7.98
C MET A 108 -10.41 5.95 7.38
N VAL A 109 -10.24 5.28 6.23
CA VAL A 109 -11.30 4.49 5.57
C VAL A 109 -11.76 3.35 6.46
N ILE A 110 -10.83 2.57 7.02
CA ILE A 110 -11.18 1.43 7.89
C ILE A 110 -11.76 1.92 9.22
N GLY A 111 -11.14 2.93 9.84
CA GLY A 111 -11.49 3.41 11.17
C GLY A 111 -12.85 4.11 11.25
N TRP A 112 -13.14 5.02 10.32
CA TRP A 112 -14.32 5.91 10.40
C TRP A 112 -15.35 5.68 9.30
N ILE A 113 -14.94 5.37 8.07
CA ILE A 113 -15.88 5.21 6.95
C ILE A 113 -16.55 3.84 6.98
N TYR A 114 -15.74 2.77 7.01
CA TYR A 114 -16.25 1.40 7.15
C TYR A 114 -16.78 1.15 8.56
N GLY A 115 -16.06 1.67 9.56
CA GLY A 115 -16.39 1.58 10.97
C GLY A 115 -15.73 0.38 11.63
N VAL A 116 -15.02 0.62 12.73
CA VAL A 116 -14.25 -0.42 13.43
C VAL A 116 -15.14 -1.55 13.94
N ASP A 117 -16.36 -1.27 14.42
CA ASP A 117 -17.25 -2.30 14.97
C ASP A 117 -17.70 -3.33 13.91
N ARG A 118 -17.90 -2.87 12.67
CA ARG A 118 -18.18 -3.75 11.53
C ARG A 118 -16.96 -4.60 11.18
N PHE A 119 -15.78 -3.98 11.13
CA PHE A 119 -14.53 -4.70 10.90
C PHE A 119 -14.26 -5.76 11.97
N TYR A 120 -14.59 -5.47 13.23
CA TYR A 120 -14.53 -6.44 14.33
C TYR A 120 -15.45 -7.63 14.14
N THR A 121 -16.67 -7.38 13.67
CA THR A 121 -17.65 -8.42 13.37
C THR A 121 -17.17 -9.30 12.21
N ASP A 122 -16.58 -8.69 11.17
CA ASP A 122 -16.00 -9.44 10.05
C ASP A 122 -14.86 -10.36 10.50
N ILE A 123 -13.96 -9.87 11.36
CA ILE A 123 -12.87 -10.68 11.90
C ILE A 123 -13.40 -11.82 12.76
N GLU A 124 -14.40 -11.56 13.61
CA GLU A 124 -15.04 -12.59 14.43
C GLU A 124 -15.67 -13.67 13.55
N MET A 125 -16.30 -13.30 12.43
CA MET A 125 -16.85 -14.27 11.47
C MET A 125 -15.77 -15.07 10.74
N MET A 126 -14.58 -14.52 10.50
CA MET A 126 -13.48 -15.22 9.83
C MET A 126 -12.72 -16.18 10.74
N ILE A 127 -12.45 -15.76 11.99
CA ILE A 127 -11.57 -16.49 12.92
C ILE A 127 -12.36 -17.26 13.99
N GLY A 128 -13.63 -16.89 14.23
CA GLY A 128 -14.52 -17.56 15.18
C GLY A 128 -14.44 -17.02 16.62
N TYR A 129 -13.66 -15.98 16.88
CA TYR A 129 -13.60 -15.30 18.19
C TYR A 129 -13.39 -13.79 18.04
N LYS A 130 -13.86 -13.01 19.04
CA LYS A 130 -13.65 -11.55 19.07
C LYS A 130 -12.20 -11.21 19.47
N PRO A 131 -11.47 -10.42 18.66
CA PRO A 131 -10.16 -9.92 19.06
C PRO A 131 -10.26 -8.97 20.27
N CYS A 132 -9.16 -8.79 21.00
CA CYS A 132 -9.17 -7.93 22.18
C CYS A 132 -9.40 -6.45 21.81
N MET A 133 -9.99 -5.68 22.74
CA MET A 133 -10.35 -4.26 22.55
C MET A 133 -9.13 -3.37 22.21
N MET A 134 -7.91 -3.78 22.59
CA MET A 134 -6.69 -3.02 22.32
C MET A 134 -6.42 -2.83 20.84
N TRP A 135 -6.80 -3.80 19.99
CA TRP A 135 -6.65 -3.68 18.54
C TRP A 135 -7.54 -2.58 17.94
N SER A 136 -8.74 -2.39 18.48
CA SER A 136 -9.70 -1.36 18.07
C SER A 136 -9.15 0.02 18.33
N ILE A 137 -8.62 0.22 19.53
CA ILE A 137 -7.99 1.46 19.94
C ILE A 137 -6.74 1.71 19.09
N CYS A 138 -5.97 0.66 18.79
CA CYS A 138 -4.79 0.75 17.93
C CYS A 138 -5.14 1.27 16.53
N TRP A 139 -6.07 0.61 15.84
CA TRP A 139 -6.45 0.98 14.48
C TRP A 139 -7.20 2.31 14.38
N LYS A 140 -8.04 2.61 15.37
CA LYS A 140 -8.85 3.84 15.37
C LYS A 140 -8.08 5.07 15.80
N TYR A 141 -7.17 4.96 16.76
CA TYR A 141 -6.54 6.13 17.38
C TYR A 141 -5.02 6.12 17.31
N ILE A 142 -4.37 5.01 17.68
CA ILE A 142 -2.90 4.98 17.81
C ILE A 142 -2.23 5.09 16.44
N THR A 143 -2.57 4.20 15.50
CA THR A 143 -1.98 4.17 14.15
C THR A 143 -2.19 5.51 13.39
N PRO A 144 -3.41 6.06 13.28
CA PRO A 144 -3.59 7.34 12.58
C PRO A 144 -2.90 8.49 13.30
N CYS A 145 -2.87 8.52 14.64
CA CYS A 145 -2.14 9.55 15.40
C CYS A 145 -0.64 9.51 15.11
N LEU A 146 -0.02 8.32 15.14
CA LEU A 146 1.39 8.15 14.82
C LEU A 146 1.71 8.55 13.37
N LEU A 147 0.85 8.19 12.41
CA LEU A 147 1.02 8.60 11.01
C LEU A 147 0.91 10.12 10.83
N VAL A 148 -0.05 10.78 11.49
CA VAL A 148 -0.17 12.25 11.46
C VAL A 148 1.05 12.91 12.10
N LEU A 149 1.56 12.37 13.21
CA LEU A 149 2.77 12.88 13.87
C LEU A 149 3.99 12.75 12.97
N MET A 150 4.20 11.58 12.35
CA MET A 150 5.29 11.36 11.41
C MET A 150 5.17 12.26 10.17
N LEU A 151 3.96 12.45 9.64
CA LEU A 151 3.72 13.35 8.51
C LEU A 151 4.01 14.82 8.88
N THR A 152 3.59 15.25 10.05
CA THR A 152 3.86 16.61 10.54
C THR A 152 5.37 16.83 10.71
N PHE A 153 6.07 15.88 11.33
CA PHE A 153 7.52 15.94 11.48
C PHE A 153 8.25 15.94 10.14
N ASN A 154 7.76 15.16 9.18
CA ASN A 154 8.29 15.15 7.81
C ASN A 154 8.14 16.50 7.14
N ILE A 155 6.95 17.13 7.20
CA ILE A 155 6.68 18.46 6.62
C ILE A 155 7.57 19.53 7.27
N LEU A 156 7.75 19.50 8.58
CA LEU A 156 8.61 20.45 9.30
C LEU A 156 10.09 20.31 8.95
N THR A 157 10.53 19.10 8.60
CA THR A 157 11.94 18.80 8.30
C THR A 157 12.20 18.70 6.79
N VAL A 158 11.28 19.21 5.94
CA VAL A 158 11.48 19.23 4.48
C VAL A 158 12.69 20.09 4.16
N THR A 159 13.79 19.42 3.83
CA THR A 159 14.98 20.02 3.27
C THR A 159 15.08 19.60 1.80
N PRO A 160 15.62 20.45 0.92
CA PRO A 160 15.84 20.08 -0.47
C PRO A 160 16.74 18.84 -0.50
N VAL A 161 16.27 17.80 -1.20
CA VAL A 161 17.02 16.55 -1.36
C VAL A 161 18.43 16.89 -1.84
N SER A 162 19.44 16.31 -1.22
CA SER A 162 20.84 16.46 -1.61
C SER A 162 21.53 15.10 -1.54
N TYR A 163 22.45 14.84 -2.48
CA TYR A 163 23.26 13.63 -2.46
C TYR A 163 24.72 14.00 -2.29
N LYS A 164 25.30 13.69 -1.13
CA LYS A 164 26.69 14.08 -0.81
C LYS A 164 26.85 15.60 -1.02
N ALA A 165 27.71 16.03 -1.94
CA ALA A 165 27.95 17.44 -2.27
C ALA A 165 27.06 17.95 -3.44
N TYR A 166 26.25 17.10 -4.07
CA TYR A 166 25.42 17.47 -5.21
C TYR A 166 24.06 18.00 -4.73
N LYS A 167 23.78 19.26 -5.08
CA LYS A 167 22.46 19.89 -4.91
C LYS A 167 21.63 19.61 -6.15
N TYR A 168 20.44 19.05 -5.96
CA TYR A 168 19.55 18.75 -7.07
C TYR A 168 19.00 20.04 -7.68
N PRO A 169 18.93 20.11 -9.02
CA PRO A 169 18.35 21.26 -9.70
C PRO A 169 16.83 21.32 -9.48
N SER A 170 16.24 22.50 -9.63
CA SER A 170 14.80 22.73 -9.38
C SER A 170 13.88 21.87 -10.25
N TRP A 171 14.27 21.57 -11.50
CA TRP A 171 13.50 20.66 -12.36
C TRP A 171 13.45 19.25 -11.79
N ALA A 172 14.53 18.77 -11.16
CA ALA A 172 14.59 17.43 -10.57
C ALA A 172 13.70 17.32 -9.32
N VAL A 173 13.68 18.39 -8.52
CA VAL A 173 12.73 18.54 -7.40
C VAL A 173 11.29 18.49 -7.91
N GLY A 174 10.98 19.23 -9.00
CA GLY A 174 9.67 19.20 -9.65
C GLY A 174 9.26 17.80 -10.10
N THR A 175 10.18 17.05 -10.73
CA THR A 175 9.91 15.66 -11.13
C THR A 175 9.67 14.74 -9.94
N GLY A 176 10.37 14.94 -8.81
CA GLY A 176 10.15 14.18 -7.58
C GLY A 176 8.75 14.37 -7.02
N TRP A 177 8.26 15.61 -6.98
CA TRP A 177 6.88 15.91 -6.57
C TRP A 177 5.84 15.26 -7.49
N ILE A 178 6.06 15.28 -8.81
CA ILE A 178 5.16 14.63 -9.78
C ILE A 178 5.11 13.11 -9.54
N ILE A 179 6.27 12.47 -9.35
CA ILE A 179 6.36 11.02 -9.05
C ILE A 179 5.68 10.70 -7.72
N GLY A 180 5.78 11.57 -6.72
CA GLY A 180 5.09 11.36 -5.45
C GLY A 180 3.56 11.49 -5.58
N LEU A 181 3.08 12.51 -6.30
CA LEU A 181 1.65 12.78 -6.41
C LEU A 181 0.94 11.84 -7.38
N ILE A 182 1.61 11.34 -8.43
CA ILE A 182 0.98 10.47 -9.43
C ILE A 182 0.40 9.19 -8.84
N SER A 183 0.99 8.66 -7.77
CA SER A 183 0.46 7.48 -7.07
C SER A 183 -0.79 7.79 -6.24
N LEU A 184 -1.02 9.05 -5.88
CA LEU A 184 -2.18 9.49 -5.09
C LEU A 184 -3.37 9.89 -5.97
N ILE A 185 -3.13 10.33 -7.21
CA ILE A 185 -4.18 10.78 -8.16
C ILE A 185 -5.28 9.73 -8.44
N PRO A 186 -5.01 8.42 -8.57
CA PRO A 186 -6.05 7.43 -8.84
C PRO A 186 -7.16 7.40 -7.79
N ILE A 187 -6.86 7.68 -6.53
CA ILE A 187 -7.84 7.65 -5.43
C ILE A 187 -8.97 8.68 -5.65
N PRO A 188 -8.69 10.00 -5.75
CA PRO A 188 -9.73 11.00 -6.00
C PRO A 188 -10.34 10.88 -7.39
N VAL A 189 -9.58 10.42 -8.41
CA VAL A 189 -10.12 10.23 -9.77
C VAL A 189 -11.16 9.12 -9.78
N CYS A 190 -10.86 7.95 -9.21
CA CYS A 190 -11.82 6.84 -9.10
C CYS A 190 -13.03 7.25 -8.25
N PHE A 191 -12.81 7.96 -7.14
CA PHE A 191 -13.90 8.48 -6.31
C PHE A 191 -14.81 9.44 -7.10
N SER A 192 -14.22 10.36 -7.88
CA SER A 192 -14.95 11.33 -8.70
C SER A 192 -15.74 10.65 -9.83
N ILE A 193 -15.11 9.74 -10.58
CA ILE A 193 -15.78 8.96 -11.64
C ILE A 193 -16.96 8.18 -11.05
N SER A 194 -16.77 7.56 -9.88
CA SER A 194 -17.81 6.81 -9.17
C SER A 194 -18.98 7.71 -8.76
N LEU A 195 -18.72 8.96 -8.36
CA LEU A 195 -19.74 9.94 -7.99
C LEU A 195 -20.51 10.49 -9.21
N TRP A 196 -19.82 10.63 -10.34
CA TRP A 196 -20.41 11.12 -11.60
C TRP A 196 -21.31 10.09 -12.26
N ARG A 197 -20.96 8.80 -12.18
CA ARG A 197 -21.75 7.70 -12.74
C ARG A 197 -22.98 7.31 -11.89
N SER A 198 -23.06 7.74 -10.63
CA SER A 198 -24.22 7.47 -9.78
C SER A 198 -25.33 8.50 -10.02
N GLU A 199 -26.57 8.03 -10.11
CA GLU A 199 -27.75 8.87 -10.24
C GLU A 199 -28.22 9.38 -8.84
N GLY A 200 -28.85 10.56 -8.76
CA GLY A 200 -29.40 11.11 -7.50
C GLY A 200 -28.79 12.43 -7.03
N THR A 201 -29.09 12.86 -5.79
CA THR A 201 -28.56 14.11 -5.19
C THR A 201 -27.18 13.90 -4.54
N LEU A 202 -26.33 14.94 -4.48
CA LEU A 202 -24.93 14.83 -3.99
C LEU A 202 -24.81 14.19 -2.59
N LYS A 203 -25.72 14.53 -1.66
CA LYS A 203 -25.73 13.94 -0.31
C LYS A 203 -26.14 12.46 -0.30
N GLN A 204 -27.08 12.06 -1.16
CA GLN A 204 -27.48 10.65 -1.30
C GLN A 204 -26.37 9.84 -1.95
N ARG A 205 -25.77 10.33 -3.04
CA ARG A 205 -24.64 9.66 -3.71
C ARG A 205 -23.46 9.44 -2.77
N LEU A 206 -23.10 10.44 -1.97
CA LEU A 206 -22.02 10.32 -1.00
C LEU A 206 -22.35 9.29 0.09
N LYS A 207 -23.59 9.31 0.62
CA LYS A 207 -24.05 8.36 1.64
C LYS A 207 -24.13 6.93 1.11
N GLU A 208 -24.51 6.74 -0.15
CA GLU A 208 -24.55 5.43 -0.79
C GLU A 208 -23.15 4.88 -1.07
N LYS A 209 -22.21 5.72 -1.53
CA LYS A 209 -20.83 5.30 -1.83
C LYS A 209 -19.98 5.04 -0.59
N MET A 210 -20.30 5.69 0.53
CA MET A 210 -19.67 5.40 1.83
C MET A 210 -20.25 4.15 2.53
N ARG A 211 -21.30 3.53 1.98
CA ARG A 211 -21.78 2.23 2.45
C ARG A 211 -21.02 1.11 1.77
N ALA A 212 -20.79 0.03 2.52
CA ALA A 212 -20.25 -1.20 1.95
C ALA A 212 -21.11 -1.69 0.78
N SER A 213 -20.48 -2.27 -0.23
CA SER A 213 -21.18 -2.81 -1.40
C SER A 213 -22.28 -3.79 -0.96
N PRO A 214 -23.48 -3.76 -1.55
CA PRO A 214 -24.55 -4.71 -1.22
C PRO A 214 -24.19 -6.18 -1.53
N ASN A 215 -23.15 -6.39 -2.35
CA ASN A 215 -22.59 -7.70 -2.67
C ASN A 215 -21.53 -8.17 -1.64
N TRP A 216 -21.16 -7.33 -0.67
CA TRP A 216 -20.25 -7.72 0.41
C TRP A 216 -20.95 -8.74 1.31
N ARG A 217 -20.64 -10.02 1.08
CA ARG A 217 -21.15 -11.18 1.83
C ARG A 217 -20.06 -12.24 1.91
N PRO A 218 -20.10 -13.14 2.91
CA PRO A 218 -19.22 -14.29 2.96
C PRO A 218 -19.35 -15.12 1.68
N GLN A 219 -18.22 -15.52 1.08
CA GLN A 219 -18.23 -16.35 -0.13
C GLN A 219 -18.85 -17.74 0.14
N LEU A 220 -18.67 -18.26 1.37
CA LEU A 220 -19.14 -19.58 1.77
C LEU A 220 -20.60 -19.53 2.24
N ASP A 221 -21.44 -20.41 1.70
CA ASP A 221 -22.89 -20.44 1.99
C ASP A 221 -23.22 -20.67 3.47
N ALA A 222 -22.40 -21.43 4.19
CA ALA A 222 -22.59 -21.71 5.63
C ALA A 222 -22.50 -20.46 6.51
N PHE A 223 -21.73 -19.45 6.09
CA PHE A 223 -21.58 -18.20 6.85
C PHE A 223 -22.55 -17.10 6.40
N LYS A 224 -23.26 -17.29 5.27
CA LYS A 224 -24.23 -16.31 4.76
C LYS A 224 -25.42 -16.15 5.68
N SER A 225 -25.96 -17.24 6.23
CA SER A 225 -27.09 -17.18 7.18
C SER A 225 -26.73 -16.44 8.47
N THR A 226 -25.51 -16.67 8.98
CA THR A 226 -24.99 -15.99 10.16
C THR A 226 -24.76 -14.51 9.87
N PHE A 227 -24.15 -14.17 8.74
CA PHE A 227 -23.95 -12.78 8.30
C PHE A 227 -25.27 -12.01 8.14
N ASP A 228 -26.27 -12.62 7.50
CA ASP A 228 -27.59 -12.01 7.32
C ASP A 228 -28.26 -11.77 8.69
N SER A 229 -28.14 -12.71 9.63
CA SER A 229 -28.68 -12.54 10.99
C SER A 229 -28.01 -11.40 11.77
N VAL A 230 -26.68 -11.28 11.70
CA VAL A 230 -25.93 -10.21 12.39
C VAL A 230 -26.19 -8.85 11.75
N THR A 231 -26.27 -8.79 10.41
CA THR A 231 -26.59 -7.56 9.69
C THR A 231 -28.00 -7.06 10.01
N LEU A 232 -28.97 -7.97 10.17
CA LEU A 232 -30.33 -7.63 10.59
C LEU A 232 -30.40 -7.13 12.04
N LEU A 233 -29.60 -7.68 12.95
CA LEU A 233 -29.50 -7.20 14.33
C LEU A 233 -28.89 -5.80 14.41
N GLN A 234 -27.78 -5.55 13.69
CA GLN A 234 -27.19 -4.21 13.60
C GLN A 234 -28.15 -3.18 12.99
N LYS A 235 -28.98 -3.59 12.02
CA LYS A 235 -29.99 -2.70 11.44
C LYS A 235 -31.09 -2.34 12.43
N LYS A 236 -31.55 -3.30 13.25
CA LYS A 236 -32.52 -3.07 14.32
C LYS A 236 -31.97 -2.17 15.42
N GLU A 237 -30.74 -2.39 15.89
CA GLU A 237 -30.11 -1.51 16.88
C GLU A 237 -30.03 -0.06 16.39
N VAL A 238 -29.70 0.17 15.11
CA VAL A 238 -29.65 1.51 14.53
C VAL A 238 -31.04 2.14 14.37
N GLU A 239 -32.09 1.35 14.10
CA GLU A 239 -33.48 1.83 14.04
C GLU A 239 -34.05 2.14 15.43
N ASP A 240 -33.63 1.43 16.48
CA ASP A 240 -34.07 1.66 17.87
C ASP A 240 -33.33 2.84 18.56
N THR A 241 -32.23 3.32 17.98
CA THR A 241 -31.43 4.45 18.51
C THR A 241 -31.77 5.80 17.85
N ILE A 242 -32.74 5.83 16.93
CA ILE A 242 -33.24 7.04 16.23
C ILE A 242 -34.64 7.38 16.75
#